data_AF-A0A4R1WTL8-F1
#
_entry.id   AF-A0A4R1WTL8-F1
#
_cell.length_a   1.000
_cell.length_b   1.000
_cell.length_c   1.000
_cell.angle_alpha   90.00
_cell.angle_beta   90.00
_cell.angle_gamma   90.00
#
_symmetry.space_group_name_H-M   'P 1'
#
loop_
_entity.id
_entity.type
_entity.pdbx_description
1 polymer ?
#
loop_
_entity_poly.entity_id
_entity_poly.type
_entity_poly.pdbx_seq_one_letter_code
_entity_poly.pdbx_strand_id
1 'polypeptide(L)'
;MASALVAGAVAPDLLYVGAAYRFATMYIDGNLTITRTHEFSAAFWLDPLLALLILLVFHLLVKRPLLALAPAALAGRLPSPAVRLRIPSLVDLFWIVVSTVIGAFTHVLWDSFTHYDGYLVRHNWKFFTADITPFWDLNRVLQYLSSVGGVLVIAIWLYFWWRKTPPSPVDSSRYVPAPARYAVLVAVVLLAAAAASCGGGPGRGSAARGSGRAAAADRGRLRCAPGTRRVCADLARAGPEEASAGAGGGVVTLRMGRCDRRVTRVTREVVGVAC
;
A
#
# COMPACT_ATOMS: atom_id res chain seq x y z
N MET A 1 1.47 -8.08 25.02
CA MET A 1 2.81 -8.22 24.39
C MET A 1 2.71 -8.97 23.07
N ALA A 2 2.31 -10.25 23.03
CA ALA A 2 2.19 -11.00 21.77
C ALA A 2 1.28 -10.33 20.71
N SER A 3 0.11 -9.81 21.11
CA SER A 3 -0.77 -9.07 20.20
C SER A 3 -0.14 -7.79 19.65
N ALA A 4 0.75 -7.14 20.41
CA ALA A 4 1.43 -5.93 19.98
C ALA A 4 2.53 -6.22 18.95
N LEU A 5 3.25 -7.33 19.12
CA LEU A 5 4.20 -7.82 18.11
C LEU A 5 3.47 -8.10 16.78
N VAL A 6 2.34 -8.81 16.84
CA VAL A 6 1.52 -9.12 15.65
C VAL A 6 0.96 -7.84 15.02
N ALA A 7 0.43 -6.91 15.83
CA ALA A 7 -0.05 -5.63 15.32
C ALA A 7 1.06 -4.83 14.64
N GLY A 8 2.29 -4.85 15.20
CA GLY A 8 3.47 -4.27 14.59
C GLY A 8 3.80 -4.89 13.23
N ALA A 9 3.80 -6.22 13.15
CA ALA A 9 4.08 -6.94 11.91
C ALA A 9 2.99 -6.79 10.84
N VAL A 10 1.77 -6.39 11.21
CA VAL A 10 0.65 -6.15 10.27
C VAL A 10 0.55 -4.67 9.87
N ALA A 11 1.09 -3.76 10.67
CA ALA A 11 0.92 -2.32 10.49
C ALA A 11 1.43 -1.76 9.14
N PRO A 12 2.59 -2.19 8.60
CA PRO A 12 3.07 -1.68 7.31
C PRO A 12 2.07 -1.87 6.17
N ASP A 13 1.31 -2.97 6.23
CA ASP A 13 0.33 -3.40 5.24
C ASP A 13 -1.08 -2.85 5.47
N LEU A 14 -1.33 -2.10 6.56
CA LEU A 14 -2.67 -1.61 6.89
C LEU A 14 -3.30 -0.84 5.72
N LEU A 15 -2.48 -0.13 4.95
CA LEU A 15 -2.91 0.68 3.80
C LEU A 15 -3.15 -0.13 2.53
N TYR A 16 -2.93 -1.44 2.50
CA TYR A 16 -3.47 -2.30 1.45
C TYR A 16 -4.98 -2.53 1.61
N VAL A 17 -5.51 -2.36 2.83
CA VAL A 17 -6.96 -2.44 3.05
C VAL A 17 -7.60 -1.24 2.39
N GLY A 18 -8.27 -1.44 1.25
CA GLY A 18 -8.78 -0.35 0.40
C GLY A 18 -9.65 0.69 1.11
N ALA A 19 -10.38 0.29 2.16
CA ALA A 19 -11.10 1.24 3.02
C ALA A 19 -10.16 2.15 3.83
N ALA A 20 -9.11 1.58 4.44
CA ALA A 20 -8.09 2.33 5.16
C ALA A 20 -7.29 3.24 4.22
N TYR A 21 -6.92 2.74 3.03
CA TYR A 21 -6.27 3.54 1.99
C TYR A 21 -7.11 4.75 1.57
N ARG A 22 -8.39 4.53 1.22
CA ARG A 22 -9.29 5.61 0.81
C ARG A 22 -9.51 6.62 1.94
N PHE A 23 -9.68 6.14 3.17
CA PHE A 23 -9.82 7.02 4.30
C PHE A 23 -8.56 7.88 4.50
N ALA A 24 -7.38 7.27 4.50
CA ALA A 24 -6.12 7.98 4.66
C ALA A 24 -5.90 9.02 3.55
N THR A 25 -6.14 8.65 2.29
CA THR A 25 -5.92 9.54 1.14
C THR A 25 -6.96 10.65 0.98
N MET A 26 -8.19 10.47 1.46
CA MET A 26 -9.25 11.48 1.35
C MET A 26 -9.30 12.44 2.54
N TYR A 27 -8.89 12.01 3.73
CA TYR A 27 -9.18 12.73 4.97
C TYR A 27 -7.95 13.05 5.84
N ILE A 28 -6.79 12.47 5.54
CA ILE A 28 -5.57 12.72 6.32
C ILE A 28 -4.57 13.47 5.45
N ASP A 29 -4.32 14.73 5.79
CA ASP A 29 -3.25 15.51 5.19
C ASP A 29 -1.89 14.96 5.66
N GLY A 30 -1.20 14.25 4.77
CA GLY A 30 0.11 13.66 5.05
C GLY A 30 0.51 12.60 4.02
N ASN A 31 1.80 12.28 3.95
CA ASN A 31 2.30 11.20 3.08
C ASN A 31 2.12 9.83 3.78
N LEU A 32 0.88 9.36 3.90
CA LEU A 32 0.55 8.01 4.37
C LEU A 32 0.37 7.07 3.17
N THR A 33 1.47 6.80 2.47
CA THR A 33 1.51 5.86 1.35
C THR A 33 2.06 4.51 1.78
N ILE A 34 1.75 3.45 1.02
CA ILE A 34 2.34 2.12 1.23
C ILE A 34 3.87 2.20 1.15
N THR A 35 4.41 2.99 0.22
CA THR A 35 5.86 3.22 0.14
C THR A 35 6.41 3.80 1.43
N ARG A 36 5.69 4.74 2.06
CA ARG A 36 6.12 5.35 3.34
C ARG A 36 6.11 4.34 4.48
N THR A 37 5.08 3.51 4.59
CA THR A 37 4.99 2.50 5.67
C THR A 37 6.03 1.38 5.54
N HIS A 38 6.59 1.18 4.34
CA HIS A 38 7.67 0.21 4.12
C HIS A 38 9.07 0.84 4.15
N GLU A 39 9.19 2.12 4.52
CA GLU A 39 10.49 2.71 4.77
C GLU A 39 11.10 2.18 6.07
N PHE A 40 12.42 1.97 6.08
CA PHE A 40 13.13 1.56 7.29
C PHE A 40 12.90 2.51 8.48
N SER A 41 12.75 3.81 8.21
CA SER A 41 12.45 4.79 9.27
C SER A 41 11.06 4.60 9.86
N ALA A 42 10.06 4.25 9.04
CA ALA A 42 8.66 4.10 9.45
C ALA A 42 8.47 3.01 10.51
N ALA A 43 9.29 1.94 10.45
CA ALA A 43 9.28 0.85 11.43
C ALA A 43 9.51 1.32 12.89
N PHE A 44 10.13 2.49 13.09
CA PHE A 44 10.44 3.02 14.41
C PHE A 44 9.43 4.06 14.92
N TRP A 45 8.56 4.61 14.06
CA TRP A 45 7.61 5.64 14.48
C TRP A 45 6.22 5.46 13.87
N LEU A 46 6.09 5.41 12.54
CA LEU A 46 4.80 5.37 11.86
C LEU A 46 4.09 4.04 12.09
N ASP A 47 4.77 2.93 11.83
CA ASP A 47 4.15 1.60 11.95
C ASP A 47 3.81 1.26 13.40
N PRO A 48 4.64 1.61 14.42
CA PRO A 48 4.22 1.53 15.81
C PRO A 48 2.94 2.32 16.12
N LEU A 49 2.76 3.53 15.58
CA LEU A 49 1.54 4.31 15.77
C LEU A 49 0.32 3.64 15.14
N LEU A 50 0.47 3.12 13.91
CA LEU A 50 -0.57 2.34 13.24
C LEU A 50 -0.88 1.04 13.98
N ALA A 51 0.12 0.35 14.52
CA ALA A 51 -0.03 -0.85 15.33
C ALA A 51 -0.79 -0.57 16.63
N LEU A 52 -0.50 0.54 17.31
CA LEU A 52 -1.25 0.98 18.50
C LEU A 52 -2.71 1.28 18.15
N LEU A 53 -2.98 1.90 17.00
CA LEU A 53 -4.34 2.10 16.50
C LEU A 53 -5.05 0.77 16.22
N ILE A 54 -4.37 -0.19 15.57
CA ILE A 54 -4.89 -1.54 15.34
C ILE A 54 -5.24 -2.21 16.67
N LEU A 55 -4.36 -2.14 17.67
CA LEU A 55 -4.62 -2.70 19.00
C LEU A 55 -5.82 -2.04 19.67
N LEU A 56 -5.92 -0.70 19.59
CA LEU A 56 -7.03 0.04 20.17
C LEU A 56 -8.36 -0.38 19.53
N VAL A 57 -8.44 -0.37 18.20
CA VAL A 57 -9.62 -0.81 17.44
C VAL A 57 -9.94 -2.27 17.75
N PHE A 58 -8.92 -3.14 17.81
CA PHE A 58 -9.11 -4.55 18.13
C PHE A 58 -9.73 -4.74 19.51
N HIS A 59 -9.19 -4.08 20.54
CA HIS A 59 -9.66 -4.23 21.91
C HIS A 59 -11.01 -3.57 22.18
N LEU A 60 -11.33 -2.46 21.51
CA LEU A 60 -12.59 -1.74 21.69
C LEU A 60 -13.73 -2.30 20.85
N LEU A 61 -13.48 -2.62 19.58
CA LEU A 61 -14.53 -2.88 18.60
C LEU A 61 -14.57 -4.32 18.12
N VAL A 62 -13.41 -4.97 17.92
CA VAL A 62 -13.36 -6.25 17.18
C VAL A 62 -13.39 -7.47 18.10
N LYS A 63 -12.71 -7.42 19.25
CA LYS A 63 -12.52 -8.57 20.13
C LYS A 63 -13.83 -9.18 20.63
N ARG A 64 -14.79 -8.34 21.05
CA ARG A 64 -16.08 -8.80 21.60
C ARG A 64 -16.97 -9.47 20.53
N PRO A 65 -17.22 -8.83 19.36
CA PRO A 65 -17.96 -9.48 18.28
C PRO A 65 -17.32 -10.78 17.80
N LEU A 66 -15.98 -10.84 17.65
CA LEU A 66 -15.30 -12.07 17.23
C LEU A 66 -15.51 -13.22 18.22
N LEU A 67 -15.47 -12.94 19.52
CA LEU A 67 -15.71 -13.95 20.55
C LEU A 67 -17.18 -14.41 20.59
N ALA A 68 -18.12 -13.50 20.33
CA ALA A 68 -19.55 -13.82 20.25
C ALA A 68 -19.92 -14.63 19.00
N LEU A 69 -19.18 -14.43 17.89
CA LEU A 69 -19.32 -15.18 16.64
C LEU A 69 -18.46 -16.45 16.60
N ALA A 70 -17.54 -16.66 17.54
CA ALA A 70 -16.75 -17.88 17.57
C ALA A 70 -17.64 -19.12 17.80
N PRO A 71 -17.19 -20.34 17.47
CA PRO A 71 -17.81 -21.56 17.98
C PRO A 71 -17.59 -21.70 19.49
N ALA A 72 -18.55 -22.28 20.21
CA ALA A 72 -18.45 -22.47 21.67
C ALA A 72 -17.16 -23.17 22.09
N ALA A 73 -16.70 -24.15 21.30
CA ALA A 73 -15.43 -24.84 21.52
C ALA A 73 -14.22 -23.87 21.49
N LEU A 74 -14.23 -22.89 20.58
CA LEU A 74 -13.15 -21.91 20.48
C LEU A 74 -13.28 -20.84 21.58
N ALA A 75 -14.47 -20.29 21.82
CA ALA A 75 -14.63 -19.27 22.86
C ALA A 75 -14.35 -19.78 24.26
N GLY A 76 -14.67 -21.04 24.57
CA GLY A 76 -14.32 -21.65 25.86
C GLY A 76 -12.82 -21.76 26.10
N ARG A 77 -11.99 -21.65 25.05
CA ARG A 77 -10.52 -21.68 25.14
C ARG A 77 -9.92 -20.27 25.12
N LEU A 78 -10.69 -19.26 24.75
CA LEU A 78 -10.20 -17.89 24.63
C LEU A 78 -10.45 -17.11 25.93
N PRO A 79 -9.55 -16.19 26.31
CA PRO A 79 -9.74 -15.36 27.49
C PRO A 79 -11.01 -14.52 27.35
N SER A 80 -11.88 -14.57 28.37
CA SER A 80 -13.07 -13.73 28.43
C SER A 80 -12.68 -12.26 28.28
N PRO A 81 -13.37 -11.49 27.42
CA PRO A 81 -13.04 -10.10 27.22
C PRO A 81 -13.36 -9.34 28.51
N ALA A 82 -12.38 -8.61 29.03
CA ALA A 82 -12.58 -7.77 30.20
C ALA A 82 -13.75 -6.80 29.98
N VAL A 83 -14.54 -6.60 31.03
CA VAL A 83 -15.70 -5.68 31.00
C VAL A 83 -15.23 -4.24 30.79
N ARG A 84 -14.02 -3.90 31.25
CA ARG A 84 -13.38 -2.60 31.06
C ARG A 84 -12.00 -2.74 30.43
N LEU A 85 -11.61 -1.71 29.65
CA LEU A 85 -10.26 -1.59 29.15
C LEU A 85 -9.32 -1.35 30.35
N ARG A 86 -8.32 -2.21 30.52
CA ARG A 86 -7.30 -2.02 31.55
C ARG A 86 -6.30 -0.99 31.02
N ILE A 87 -6.08 0.08 31.78
CA ILE A 87 -4.99 1.02 31.49
C ILE A 87 -3.67 0.30 31.79
N PRO A 88 -2.76 0.17 30.81
CA PRO A 88 -1.47 -0.48 31.02
C PRO A 88 -0.61 0.33 31.99
N SER A 89 0.25 -0.34 32.76
CA SER A 89 1.30 0.36 33.49
C SER A 89 2.31 0.99 32.53
N LEU A 90 3.16 1.91 33.00
CA LEU A 90 4.23 2.48 32.17
C LEU A 90 5.19 1.40 31.63
N VAL A 91 5.47 0.38 32.44
CA VAL A 91 6.30 -0.76 32.03
C VAL A 91 5.60 -1.59 30.95
N ASP A 92 4.30 -1.83 31.10
CA ASP A 92 3.51 -2.54 30.07
C ASP A 92 3.49 -1.73 28.76
N LEU A 93 3.28 -0.41 28.85
CA LEU A 93 3.25 0.47 27.69
C LEU A 93 4.60 0.46 26.96
N PHE A 94 5.70 0.54 27.70
CA PHE A 94 7.05 0.42 27.13
C PHE A 94 7.20 -0.88 26.33
N TRP A 95 6.85 -2.02 26.93
CA TRP A 95 6.95 -3.31 26.24
C TRP A 95 5.97 -3.48 25.08
N ILE A 96 4.79 -2.85 25.14
CA ILE A 96 3.86 -2.80 24.01
C ILE A 96 4.52 -2.07 22.84
N VAL A 97 5.06 -0.87 23.07
CA VAL A 97 5.72 -0.07 22.02
C VAL A 97 6.92 -0.81 21.45
N VAL A 98 7.81 -1.33 22.30
CA VAL A 98 8.95 -2.14 21.86
C VAL A 98 8.49 -3.34 21.02
N SER A 99 7.43 -4.03 21.43
CA SER A 99 6.88 -5.15 20.65
C SER A 99 6.36 -4.69 19.28
N THR A 100 5.67 -3.54 19.21
CA THR A 100 5.19 -3.01 17.92
C THR A 100 6.35 -2.65 16.98
N VAL A 101 7.42 -2.04 17.50
CA VAL A 101 8.62 -1.70 16.73
C VAL A 101 9.31 -2.95 16.21
N ILE A 102 9.51 -3.96 17.07
CA ILE A 102 10.12 -5.24 16.65
C ILE A 102 9.28 -5.88 15.56
N GLY A 103 7.95 -5.89 15.69
CA GLY A 103 7.05 -6.46 14.69
C GLY A 103 7.18 -5.76 13.34
N ALA A 104 7.06 -4.43 13.32
CA ALA A 104 7.18 -3.63 12.11
C ALA A 104 8.55 -3.77 11.47
N PHE A 105 9.61 -3.72 12.28
CA PHE A 105 10.97 -3.93 11.80
C PHE A 105 11.16 -5.30 11.16
N THR A 106 10.66 -6.37 11.78
CA THR A 106 10.76 -7.71 11.19
C THR A 106 10.04 -7.81 9.85
N HIS A 107 8.88 -7.16 9.71
CA HIS A 107 8.14 -7.09 8.46
C HIS A 107 8.95 -6.38 7.37
N VAL A 108 9.34 -5.13 7.62
CA VAL A 108 10.08 -4.29 6.64
C VAL A 108 11.43 -4.92 6.28
N LEU A 109 12.13 -5.50 7.27
CA LEU A 109 13.38 -6.21 7.02
C LEU A 109 13.15 -7.44 6.14
N TRP A 110 12.13 -8.24 6.42
CA TRP A 110 11.84 -9.43 5.63
C TRP A 110 11.44 -9.08 4.19
N ASP A 111 10.64 -8.05 4.02
CA ASP A 111 10.24 -7.53 2.71
C ASP A 111 11.41 -7.04 1.87
N SER A 112 12.46 -6.52 2.52
CA SER A 112 13.67 -6.10 1.83
C SER A 112 14.41 -7.25 1.11
N PHE A 113 14.16 -8.51 1.48
CA PHE A 113 14.71 -9.72 0.86
C PHE A 113 13.78 -10.38 -0.16
N THR A 114 12.46 -10.23 -0.01
CA THR A 114 11.46 -10.98 -0.77
C THR A 114 10.86 -10.19 -1.92
N HIS A 115 10.83 -8.86 -1.82
CA HIS A 115 10.26 -8.00 -2.86
C HIS A 115 11.32 -7.55 -3.87
N TYR A 116 10.94 -7.49 -5.14
CA TYR A 116 11.82 -7.08 -6.24
C TYR A 116 12.39 -5.67 -6.05
N ASP A 117 11.62 -4.76 -5.46
CA ASP A 117 12.03 -3.41 -5.08
C ASP A 117 12.47 -3.30 -3.61
N GLY A 118 12.69 -4.43 -2.92
CA GLY A 118 13.24 -4.46 -1.57
C GLY A 118 14.65 -3.85 -1.51
N TYR A 119 14.99 -3.23 -0.37
CA TYR A 119 16.30 -2.56 -0.20
C TYR A 119 17.48 -3.53 -0.42
N LEU A 120 17.46 -4.71 0.18
CA LEU A 120 18.55 -5.68 0.08
C LEU A 120 18.59 -6.37 -1.29
N VAL A 121 17.42 -6.66 -1.88
CA VAL A 121 17.36 -7.12 -3.28
C VAL A 121 18.01 -6.10 -4.21
N ARG A 122 17.71 -4.79 -4.07
CA ARG A 122 18.33 -3.73 -4.89
C ARG A 122 19.85 -3.62 -4.71
N HIS A 123 20.35 -3.76 -3.48
CA HIS A 123 21.80 -3.68 -3.21
C HIS A 123 22.56 -4.95 -3.63
N ASN A 124 21.90 -6.11 -3.61
CA ASN A 124 22.48 -7.41 -3.96
C ASN A 124 21.77 -8.05 -5.16
N TRP A 125 21.48 -7.22 -6.17
CA TRP A 125 20.60 -7.54 -7.29
C TRP A 125 20.85 -8.91 -7.91
N LYS A 126 22.09 -9.16 -8.32
CA LYS A 126 22.49 -10.38 -9.05
C LYS A 126 22.25 -11.65 -8.26
N PHE A 127 22.27 -11.59 -6.93
CA PHE A 127 22.06 -12.75 -6.08
C PHE A 127 20.56 -13.03 -5.90
N PHE A 128 19.77 -12.02 -5.56
CA PHE A 128 18.34 -12.19 -5.24
C PHE A 128 17.44 -12.31 -6.47
N THR A 129 17.88 -11.81 -7.63
CA THR A 129 17.19 -11.97 -8.92
C THR A 129 17.79 -13.08 -9.78
N ALA A 130 18.62 -13.94 -9.19
CA ALA A 130 19.13 -15.11 -9.89
C ALA A 130 17.97 -16.07 -10.19
N ASP A 131 17.85 -16.46 -11.46
CA ASP A 131 16.87 -17.45 -11.90
C ASP A 131 17.19 -18.81 -11.26
N ILE A 132 16.28 -19.33 -10.44
CA ILE A 132 16.31 -20.72 -9.97
C ILE A 132 15.67 -21.62 -11.02
N THR A 133 14.63 -21.11 -11.69
CA THR A 133 13.99 -21.73 -12.84
C THR A 133 13.62 -20.63 -13.86
N PRO A 134 13.28 -20.94 -15.12
CA PRO A 134 12.92 -19.94 -16.13
C PRO A 134 11.75 -19.00 -15.76
N PHE A 135 10.99 -19.32 -14.70
CA PHE A 135 9.82 -18.55 -14.26
C PHE A 135 9.93 -18.07 -12.80
N TRP A 136 11.01 -18.41 -12.10
CA TRP A 136 11.16 -18.16 -10.67
C TRP A 136 12.57 -17.69 -10.34
N ASP A 137 12.63 -16.45 -9.86
CA ASP A 137 13.77 -15.82 -9.21
C ASP A 137 13.82 -16.16 -7.71
N LEU A 138 15.02 -16.05 -7.13
CA LEU A 138 15.27 -16.43 -5.73
C LEU A 138 14.39 -15.68 -4.73
N ASN A 139 14.24 -14.36 -4.87
CA ASN A 139 13.36 -13.54 -4.03
C ASN A 139 11.92 -14.07 -3.98
N ARG A 140 11.37 -14.53 -5.12
CA ARG A 140 10.01 -15.04 -5.23
C ARG A 140 9.91 -16.41 -4.60
N VAL A 141 10.88 -17.28 -4.82
CA VAL A 141 10.94 -18.56 -4.09
C VAL A 141 10.98 -18.32 -2.58
N LEU A 142 11.81 -17.39 -2.10
CA LEU A 142 11.87 -17.01 -0.68
C LEU A 142 10.52 -16.47 -0.18
N GLN A 143 9.83 -15.66 -0.97
CA GLN A 143 8.52 -15.10 -0.64
C GLN A 143 7.47 -16.19 -0.41
N TYR A 144 7.30 -17.11 -1.36
CA TYR A 144 6.31 -18.18 -1.26
C TYR A 144 6.68 -19.23 -0.23
N LEU A 145 7.96 -19.61 -0.15
CA LEU A 145 8.43 -20.57 0.86
C LEU A 145 8.26 -20.02 2.27
N SER A 146 8.56 -18.73 2.48
CA SER A 146 8.33 -18.05 3.76
C SER A 146 6.85 -17.98 4.10
N SER A 147 5.99 -17.68 3.11
CA SER A 147 4.54 -17.63 3.31
C SER A 147 3.97 -18.99 3.73
N VAL A 148 4.32 -20.05 3.00
CA VAL A 148 3.92 -21.43 3.34
C VAL A 148 4.50 -21.84 4.70
N GLY A 149 5.78 -21.56 4.94
CA GLY A 149 6.44 -21.84 6.21
C GLY A 149 5.77 -21.14 7.39
N GLY A 150 5.44 -19.86 7.26
CA GLY A 150 4.74 -19.07 8.28
C GLY A 150 3.36 -19.63 8.59
N VAL A 151 2.58 -19.98 7.57
CA VAL A 151 1.27 -20.63 7.74
C VAL A 151 1.41 -21.97 8.47
N LEU A 152 2.39 -22.79 8.09
CA LEU A 152 2.64 -24.07 8.75
C LEU A 152 3.03 -23.90 10.21
N VAL A 153 3.92 -22.95 10.53
CA VAL A 153 4.32 -22.65 11.92
C VAL A 153 3.11 -22.22 12.75
N ILE A 154 2.27 -21.33 12.22
CA ILE A 154 1.04 -20.88 12.90
C ILE A 154 0.06 -22.06 13.07
N ALA A 155 -0.14 -22.89 12.04
CA ALA A 155 -1.02 -24.04 12.11
C ALA A 155 -0.57 -25.08 13.15
N ILE A 156 0.74 -25.37 13.20
CA ILE A 156 1.35 -26.27 14.19
C ILE A 156 1.18 -25.68 15.60
N TRP A 157 1.47 -24.39 15.78
CA TRP A 157 1.29 -23.72 17.06
C TRP A 157 -0.17 -23.74 17.51
N LEU A 158 -1.12 -23.44 16.63
CA LEU A 158 -2.56 -23.50 16.90
C LEU A 158 -3.01 -24.92 17.25
N TYR A 159 -2.52 -25.94 16.55
CA TYR A 159 -2.81 -27.33 16.84
C TYR A 159 -2.37 -27.71 18.27
N PHE A 160 -1.13 -27.39 18.64
CA PHE A 160 -0.63 -27.69 19.98
C PHE A 160 -1.34 -26.87 21.05
N TRP A 161 -1.61 -25.60 20.80
CA TRP A 161 -2.40 -24.75 21.70
C TRP A 161 -3.80 -25.34 21.92
N TRP A 162 -4.49 -25.72 20.85
CA TRP A 162 -5.83 -26.31 20.92
C TRP A 162 -5.88 -27.60 21.75
N ARG A 163 -4.84 -28.44 21.64
CA ARG A 163 -4.72 -29.69 22.39
C ARG A 163 -4.38 -29.46 23.87
N LYS A 164 -3.64 -28.39 24.19
CA LYS A 164 -3.21 -28.08 25.57
C LYS A 164 -4.21 -27.21 26.35
N THR A 165 -5.10 -26.49 25.67
CA THR A 165 -6.07 -25.59 26.32
C THR A 165 -7.44 -26.27 26.45
N PRO A 166 -7.80 -26.80 27.63
CA PRO A 166 -9.13 -27.35 27.85
C PRO A 166 -10.18 -26.22 27.79
N PRO A 167 -11.37 -26.48 27.24
CA PRO A 167 -12.44 -25.49 27.19
C PRO A 167 -13.00 -25.26 28.60
N SER A 168 -13.11 -23.99 29.00
CA SER A 168 -13.91 -23.59 30.16
C SER A 168 -15.39 -23.44 29.78
N PRO A 169 -16.31 -23.64 30.73
CA PRO A 169 -17.73 -23.38 30.52
C PRO A 169 -17.95 -21.94 30.04
N VAL A 170 -18.72 -21.79 28.97
CA VAL A 170 -19.05 -20.49 28.38
C VAL A 170 -20.47 -20.10 28.82
N ASP A 171 -20.63 -18.86 29.27
CA ASP A 171 -21.93 -18.27 29.58
C ASP A 171 -22.80 -18.18 28.31
N SER A 172 -23.85 -19.00 28.25
CA SER A 172 -24.75 -19.11 27.10
C SER A 172 -25.55 -17.83 26.83
N SER A 173 -25.72 -16.97 27.83
CA SER A 173 -26.45 -15.70 27.70
C SER A 173 -25.72 -14.66 26.83
N ARG A 174 -24.41 -14.84 26.63
CA ARG A 174 -23.55 -13.92 25.85
C ARG A 174 -23.31 -14.39 24.42
N TYR A 175 -23.90 -15.52 24.03
CA TYR A 175 -23.64 -16.16 22.76
C TYR A 175 -24.74 -15.92 21.74
N VAL A 176 -24.33 -15.62 20.51
CA VAL A 176 -25.27 -15.47 19.39
C VAL A 176 -25.71 -16.87 18.97
N PRO A 177 -27.03 -17.13 18.81
CA PRO A 177 -27.49 -18.44 18.36
C PRO A 177 -26.92 -18.76 16.97
N ALA A 178 -26.65 -20.04 16.71
CA ALA A 178 -26.02 -20.51 15.47
C ALA A 178 -26.60 -19.91 14.17
N PRO A 179 -27.93 -19.81 13.97
CA PRO A 179 -28.48 -19.21 12.74
C PRO A 179 -28.12 -17.72 12.61
N ALA A 180 -28.21 -16.94 13.69
CA ALA A 180 -27.84 -15.53 13.66
C ALA A 180 -26.35 -15.34 13.43
N ARG A 181 -25.49 -16.22 13.97
CA ARG A 181 -24.05 -16.23 13.68
C ARG A 181 -23.79 -16.42 12.18
N TYR A 182 -24.40 -17.44 11.56
CA TYR A 182 -24.20 -17.68 10.13
C TYR A 182 -24.77 -16.54 9.28
N ALA A 183 -25.91 -15.97 9.65
CA ALA A 183 -26.47 -14.80 8.97
C ALA A 183 -25.51 -13.59 9.00
N VAL A 184 -24.91 -13.30 10.16
CA VAL A 184 -23.91 -12.23 10.28
C VAL A 184 -22.67 -12.53 9.44
N LEU A 185 -22.15 -13.76 9.47
CA LEU A 185 -20.99 -14.14 8.65
C LEU A 185 -21.28 -14.01 7.16
N VAL A 186 -22.43 -14.49 6.70
CA VAL A 186 -22.87 -14.35 5.30
C VAL A 186 -23.02 -12.87 4.94
N ALA A 187 -23.65 -12.07 5.78
CA ALA A 187 -23.80 -10.63 5.54
C ALA A 187 -22.43 -9.92 5.43
N VAL A 188 -21.48 -10.23 6.30
CA VAL A 188 -20.12 -9.68 6.24
C VAL A 188 -19.42 -10.09 4.93
N VAL A 189 -19.52 -11.36 4.53
CA VAL A 189 -18.94 -11.84 3.26
C VAL A 189 -19.59 -11.15 2.05
N LEU A 190 -20.92 -11.01 2.03
CA LEU A 190 -21.63 -10.32 0.96
C LEU A 190 -21.27 -8.83 0.89
N LEU A 191 -21.14 -8.16 2.03
CA LEU A 191 -20.71 -6.76 2.09
C LEU A 191 -19.27 -6.59 1.60
N ALA A 192 -18.35 -7.49 1.99
CA ALA A 192 -16.98 -7.48 1.50
C ALA A 192 -16.92 -7.71 -0.02
N ALA A 193 -17.70 -8.67 -0.53
CA ALA A 193 -17.81 -8.94 -1.97
C ALA A 193 -18.41 -7.75 -2.73
N ALA A 194 -19.47 -7.13 -2.21
CA ALA A 194 -20.07 -5.94 -2.81
C ALA A 194 -19.10 -4.75 -2.80
N ALA A 195 -18.36 -4.53 -1.71
CA ALA A 195 -17.34 -3.48 -1.64
C ALA A 195 -16.21 -3.70 -2.65
N ALA A 196 -15.78 -4.95 -2.86
CA ALA A 196 -14.80 -5.30 -3.90
C ALA A 196 -15.36 -5.07 -5.32
N SER A 197 -16.64 -5.39 -5.52
CA SER A 197 -17.34 -5.23 -6.81
C SER A 197 -17.56 -3.76 -7.18
N CYS A 198 -17.93 -2.92 -6.20
CA CYS A 198 -18.14 -1.48 -6.39
C CYS A 198 -16.82 -0.70 -6.39
N GLY A 199 -15.78 -1.20 -5.69
CA GLY A 199 -14.42 -0.65 -5.74
C GLY A 199 -13.66 -1.02 -7.02
N GLY A 200 -14.12 -2.06 -7.74
CA GLY A 200 -13.62 -2.49 -9.04
C GLY A 200 -14.30 -1.82 -10.24
N GLY A 201 -14.91 -0.65 -10.06
CA GLY A 201 -15.26 0.20 -11.19
C GLY A 201 -13.97 0.42 -12.01
N PRO A 202 -13.97 0.15 -13.32
CA PRO A 202 -12.76 0.30 -14.11
C PRO A 202 -12.30 1.73 -13.91
N GLY A 203 -11.16 1.89 -13.24
CA GLY A 203 -10.36 3.07 -13.43
C GLY A 203 -10.28 3.19 -14.93
N ARG A 204 -10.92 4.22 -15.48
CA ARG A 204 -10.60 4.73 -16.80
C ARG A 204 -9.15 5.18 -16.65
N GLY A 205 -8.25 4.21 -16.73
CA GLY A 205 -6.93 4.42 -17.25
C GLY A 205 -7.21 5.11 -18.56
N SER A 206 -6.83 6.37 -18.62
CA SER A 206 -6.35 6.99 -19.83
C SER A 206 -5.17 6.14 -20.31
N ALA A 207 -5.47 4.92 -20.78
CA ALA A 207 -4.67 4.21 -21.73
C ALA A 207 -4.76 5.08 -22.98
N ALA A 208 -3.92 6.11 -23.01
CA ALA A 208 -3.29 6.49 -24.25
C ALA A 208 -2.71 5.18 -24.80
N ARG A 209 -3.48 4.54 -25.68
CA ARG A 209 -2.97 3.56 -26.65
C ARG A 209 -1.95 4.32 -27.50
N GLY A 210 -0.75 4.47 -26.95
CA GLY A 210 0.45 4.64 -27.73
C GLY A 210 0.72 3.28 -28.38
N SER A 211 -0.06 2.95 -29.41
CA SER A 211 0.38 1.98 -30.40
C SER A 211 1.67 2.55 -30.99
N GLY A 212 2.81 2.11 -30.47
CA GLY A 212 4.12 2.28 -31.08
C GLY A 212 4.16 1.50 -32.40
N ARG A 213 3.40 1.96 -33.39
CA ARG A 213 3.77 1.78 -34.79
C ARG A 213 4.64 2.98 -35.12
N ALA A 214 5.90 2.69 -35.42
CA ALA A 214 6.85 3.62 -36.00
C ALA A 214 6.17 4.39 -37.14
N ALA A 215 5.80 5.65 -36.87
CA ALA A 215 5.43 6.59 -37.90
C ALA A 215 6.73 7.18 -38.43
N ALA A 216 7.19 6.61 -39.54
CA ALA A 216 8.18 7.20 -40.41
C ALA A 216 7.87 8.70 -40.62
N ALA A 217 8.92 9.50 -40.61
CA ALA A 217 8.86 10.93 -40.81
C ALA A 217 8.19 11.28 -42.15
N ASP A 218 6.92 11.66 -42.12
CA ASP A 218 6.27 12.33 -43.24
C ASP A 218 6.64 13.82 -43.19
N ARG A 219 7.62 14.20 -44.02
CA ARG A 219 7.99 15.58 -44.29
C ARG A 219 6.85 16.22 -45.12
N GLY A 220 5.80 16.69 -44.46
CA GLY A 220 4.62 17.21 -45.15
C GLY A 220 3.81 18.24 -44.39
N ARG A 221 4.22 19.51 -44.49
CA ARG A 221 3.42 20.75 -44.27
C ARG A 221 2.95 21.05 -42.83
N LEU A 222 3.76 21.83 -42.11
CA LEU A 222 3.27 22.72 -41.04
C LEU A 222 2.25 23.72 -41.63
N ARG A 223 1.02 23.72 -41.11
CA ARG A 223 0.02 24.77 -41.42
C ARG A 223 0.17 25.90 -40.40
N CYS A 224 0.56 27.09 -40.85
CA CYS A 224 0.66 28.29 -40.02
C CYS A 224 -0.60 29.16 -40.17
N ALA A 225 -1.00 29.80 -39.07
CA ALA A 225 -2.12 30.74 -39.03
C ALA A 225 -1.85 31.99 -39.92
N PRO A 226 -2.90 32.70 -40.38
CA PRO A 226 -2.72 33.92 -41.16
C PRO A 226 -2.00 34.98 -40.32
N GLY A 227 -0.93 35.57 -40.85
CA GLY A 227 -0.13 36.61 -40.18
C GLY A 227 1.23 36.17 -39.60
N THR A 228 1.50 34.87 -39.46
CA THR A 228 2.75 34.36 -38.82
C THR A 228 3.72 33.67 -39.79
N ARG A 229 3.53 33.86 -41.10
CA ARG A 229 4.29 33.17 -42.16
C ARG A 229 5.81 33.42 -42.13
N ARG A 230 6.27 34.59 -41.68
CA ARG A 230 7.73 34.88 -41.58
C ARG A 230 8.39 34.12 -40.42
N VAL A 231 7.71 34.03 -39.27
CA VAL A 231 8.25 33.37 -38.05
C VAL A 231 8.35 31.85 -38.23
N CYS A 232 7.40 31.23 -38.93
CA CYS A 232 7.46 29.80 -39.28
C CYS A 232 8.63 29.46 -40.24
N ALA A 233 9.04 30.40 -41.11
CA ALA A 233 10.11 30.17 -42.06
C ALA A 233 11.50 30.21 -41.41
N ASP A 234 11.68 31.03 -40.37
CA ASP A 234 12.94 31.13 -39.63
C ASP A 234 13.14 29.96 -38.67
N LEU A 235 12.06 29.46 -38.03
CA LEU A 235 12.08 28.25 -37.19
C LEU A 235 12.39 26.95 -37.95
N ALA A 236 12.05 26.87 -39.24
CA ALA A 236 12.36 25.70 -40.07
C ALA A 236 13.84 25.65 -40.51
N ARG A 237 14.58 26.77 -40.40
CA ARG A 237 15.99 26.89 -40.81
C ARG A 237 16.99 26.71 -39.67
N ALA A 238 16.59 26.99 -38.42
CA ALA A 238 17.46 26.85 -37.26
C ALA A 238 17.21 25.49 -36.58
N GLY A 239 18.16 24.55 -36.72
CA GLY A 239 18.14 23.30 -35.96
C GLY A 239 18.28 23.54 -34.44
N PRO A 240 17.86 22.60 -33.57
CA PRO A 240 17.80 22.85 -32.14
C PRO A 240 19.20 22.74 -31.52
N GLU A 241 19.73 23.83 -30.97
CA GLU A 241 20.76 23.77 -29.93
C GLU A 241 20.10 24.06 -28.57
N GLU A 242 20.06 23.01 -27.75
CA GLU A 242 19.71 22.96 -26.32
C GLU A 242 18.25 23.24 -25.89
N ALA A 243 17.58 22.17 -25.46
CA ALA A 243 16.33 22.21 -24.70
C ALA A 243 16.60 21.68 -23.29
N SER A 244 16.32 22.47 -22.24
CA SER A 244 16.32 22.01 -20.86
C SER A 244 14.89 21.98 -20.29
N ALA A 245 14.56 20.89 -19.61
CA ALA A 245 13.25 20.66 -19.01
C ALA A 245 13.27 21.13 -17.55
N GLY A 246 12.46 22.15 -17.22
CA GLY A 246 12.23 22.59 -15.85
C GLY A 246 11.21 21.70 -15.13
N ALA A 247 11.44 21.44 -13.84
CA ALA A 247 10.58 20.61 -13.00
C ALA A 247 9.18 21.24 -12.83
N GLY A 248 8.16 20.50 -13.28
CA GLY A 248 6.74 20.86 -13.15
C GLY A 248 6.05 21.07 -14.51
N GLY A 249 5.41 20.01 -15.01
CA GLY A 249 4.35 20.08 -16.02
C GLY A 249 4.65 20.82 -17.34
N GLY A 250 5.28 20.15 -18.30
CA GLY A 250 5.02 20.35 -19.74
C GLY A 250 5.45 21.66 -20.43
N VAL A 251 6.29 22.49 -19.81
CA VAL A 251 6.81 23.73 -20.42
C VAL A 251 8.27 23.55 -20.87
N VAL A 252 8.55 23.84 -22.15
CA VAL A 252 9.93 23.91 -22.69
C VAL A 252 10.27 25.38 -22.90
N THR A 253 11.34 25.85 -22.26
CA THR A 253 11.81 27.23 -22.38
C THR A 253 13.05 27.23 -23.26
N LEU A 254 13.06 27.99 -24.36
CA LEU A 254 14.23 28.18 -25.21
C LEU A 254 14.88 29.52 -24.87
N ARG A 255 16.18 29.54 -24.61
CA ARG A 255 16.94 30.74 -24.24
C ARG A 255 17.76 31.21 -25.44
N MET A 256 17.53 32.43 -25.92
CA MET A 256 18.32 33.05 -26.99
C MET A 256 18.84 34.42 -26.51
N GLY A 257 20.13 34.52 -26.20
CA GLY A 257 20.81 35.80 -25.95
C GLY A 257 20.21 36.67 -24.83
N ARG A 258 20.48 37.98 -24.88
CA ARG A 258 20.27 38.96 -23.80
C ARG A 258 18.82 39.43 -23.54
N CYS A 259 17.80 38.75 -24.06
CA CYS A 259 16.39 39.02 -23.77
C CYS A 259 15.65 37.70 -23.47
N ASP A 260 15.16 37.51 -22.25
CA ASP A 260 14.38 36.33 -21.87
C ASP A 260 12.98 36.37 -22.50
N ARG A 261 12.68 35.46 -23.44
CA ARG A 261 11.32 35.22 -23.97
C ARG A 261 10.79 33.88 -23.44
N ARG A 262 9.59 33.89 -22.85
CA ARG A 262 8.91 32.69 -22.34
C ARG A 262 7.88 32.19 -23.36
N VAL A 263 7.90 30.90 -23.69
CA VAL A 263 6.87 30.24 -24.53
C VAL A 263 6.18 29.18 -23.68
N THR A 264 4.91 29.38 -23.35
CA THR A 264 4.08 28.41 -22.64
C THR A 264 3.28 27.57 -23.64
N ARG A 265 3.39 26.24 -23.55
CA ARG A 265 2.63 25.30 -24.39
C ARG A 265 1.52 24.67 -23.56
N VAL A 266 0.27 25.04 -23.82
CA VAL A 266 -0.90 24.22 -23.47
C VAL A 266 -1.73 24.11 -24.73
N THR A 267 -1.81 22.89 -25.29
CA THR A 267 -2.71 22.48 -26.38
C THR A 267 -2.98 23.51 -27.50
N ARG A 268 -2.22 23.41 -28.60
CA ARG A 268 -2.58 23.90 -29.96
C ARG A 268 -3.05 25.36 -30.13
N GLU A 269 -2.55 26.33 -29.37
CA GLU A 269 -2.61 27.75 -29.79
C GLU A 269 -1.55 28.59 -29.05
N VAL A 270 -0.94 29.57 -29.74
CA VAL A 270 0.04 30.50 -29.15
C VAL A 270 -0.73 31.68 -28.57
N VAL A 271 -0.69 31.86 -27.25
CA VAL A 271 -1.38 32.96 -26.57
C VAL A 271 -0.35 34.03 -26.17
N GLY A 272 -0.15 35.02 -27.06
CA GLY A 272 0.42 36.32 -26.75
C GLY A 272 1.95 36.48 -26.76
N VAL A 273 2.41 37.65 -27.19
CA VAL A 273 3.80 38.14 -27.09
C VAL A 273 3.78 39.40 -26.23
N ALA A 274 4.60 39.45 -25.18
CA ALA A 274 4.91 40.67 -24.44
C ALA A 274 6.42 40.88 -24.47
N CYS A 275 6.86 42.12 -24.72
CA CYS A 275 8.27 42.52 -24.70
C CYS A 275 8.76 42.72 -23.27
#